data_AF-A0A7J9M020-F1
#
_entry.id   AF-A0A7J9M020-F1
#
_cell.length_a   1.000
_cell.length_b   1.000
_cell.length_c   1.000
_cell.angle_alpha   90.00
_cell.angle_beta   90.00
_cell.angle_gamma   90.00
#
_symmetry.space_group_name_H-M   'P 1'
#
loop_
_entity.id
_entity.type
_entity.pdbx_description
1 polymer ?
#
loop_
_entity_poly.entity_id
_entity_poly.type
_entity_poly.pdbx_seq_one_letter_code
_entity_poly.pdbx_strand_id
1 'polypeptide(L)'
;MSAVTTQASAAVFRPCTSKTRFLTGNSGKLNREVCFKSMSSSSISSFKVEAKKGEWLPGLPSPAYLTGSLPGDNGFDPLGLAEDPENLRWFVQAELVNGRWAMLGVAGMLLPEVFTKIGLINAPQWYDAGKSEYFASSSTLFVIEFILFHYVEIRRWQDIKNPGCVNQDPIFKQYSLPPHECGYPGGIFNPLNFAPTLEAKEKELANGRLAMLAFLGFIIQHNVTGKGPFDNLLQHLSDPWHNTIINTIRGY
;
A
#
# COMPACT_ATOMS: atom_id res chain seq x y z
N MET A 1 -60.87 -13.66 7.45
CA MET A 1 -59.71 -12.77 7.64
C MET A 1 -58.82 -13.35 8.75
N SER A 2 -57.52 -13.48 8.44
CA SER A 2 -56.26 -13.56 9.24
C SER A 2 -56.07 -14.36 10.56
N ALA A 3 -54.88 -15.00 10.56
CA ALA A 3 -53.88 -15.25 11.63
C ALA A 3 -54.19 -16.33 12.69
N VAL A 4 -53.46 -17.45 12.83
CA VAL A 4 -52.01 -17.75 13.09
C VAL A 4 -51.55 -17.39 14.51
N THR A 5 -51.14 -18.41 15.31
CA THR A 5 -49.98 -18.38 16.24
C THR A 5 -49.53 -19.82 16.60
N THR A 6 -48.25 -19.95 16.89
CA THR A 6 -47.31 -21.10 16.86
C THR A 6 -47.15 -21.94 18.14
N GLN A 7 -46.58 -23.14 17.95
CA GLN A 7 -46.24 -24.21 18.91
C GLN A 7 -44.94 -24.01 19.72
N ALA A 8 -44.78 -24.82 20.78
CA ALA A 8 -43.57 -24.97 21.60
C ALA A 8 -43.19 -26.46 21.90
N SER A 9 -41.87 -26.69 21.92
CA SER A 9 -41.05 -27.52 22.84
C SER A 9 -41.03 -29.07 22.88
N ALA A 10 -39.80 -29.57 22.66
CA ALA A 10 -38.97 -30.46 23.51
C ALA A 10 -39.08 -32.01 23.46
N ALA A 11 -37.93 -32.65 23.23
CA ALA A 11 -37.56 -34.01 23.70
C ALA A 11 -36.02 -34.15 23.67
N VAL A 12 -35.31 -34.10 24.80
CA VAL A 12 -34.83 -35.20 25.69
C VAL A 12 -33.86 -36.20 25.01
N PHE A 13 -32.60 -36.15 25.45
CA PHE A 13 -31.49 -37.10 25.19
C PHE A 13 -31.61 -38.40 25.99
N ARG A 14 -31.08 -39.53 25.47
CA ARG A 14 -30.37 -40.62 26.21
C ARG A 14 -29.71 -41.65 25.24
N PRO A 15 -28.71 -42.46 25.67
CA PRO A 15 -27.53 -42.80 24.87
C PRO A 15 -27.37 -44.29 24.48
N CYS A 16 -26.36 -44.53 23.64
CA CYS A 16 -25.91 -45.79 23.04
C CYS A 16 -25.52 -46.92 24.02
N THR A 17 -25.82 -48.17 23.63
CA THR A 17 -25.10 -49.37 24.09
C THR A 17 -25.01 -50.45 22.99
N SER A 18 -23.77 -50.80 22.64
CA SER A 18 -23.19 -52.14 22.50
C SER A 18 -23.83 -53.21 21.59
N LYS A 19 -23.05 -53.72 20.61
CA LYS A 19 -22.39 -55.05 20.66
C LYS A 19 -21.68 -55.43 19.35
N THR A 20 -20.55 -56.10 19.52
CA THR A 20 -19.62 -56.70 18.53
C THR A 20 -19.95 -58.18 18.24
N ARG A 21 -19.39 -58.71 17.13
CA ARG A 21 -18.78 -60.06 16.91
C ARG A 21 -19.14 -60.62 15.51
N PHE A 22 -18.19 -60.63 14.55
CA PHE A 22 -17.34 -61.76 14.09
C PHE A 22 -18.12 -63.00 13.58
N LEU A 23 -17.90 -63.40 12.31
CA LEU A 23 -17.17 -64.62 11.88
C LEU A 23 -17.26 -64.85 10.35
N THR A 24 -16.10 -65.12 9.74
CA THR A 24 -15.77 -66.12 8.68
C THR A 24 -16.54 -66.20 7.35
N GLY A 25 -15.80 -66.36 6.24
CA GLY A 25 -16.22 -67.27 5.16
C GLY A 25 -16.03 -66.80 3.70
N ASN A 26 -15.01 -67.39 3.06
CA ASN A 26 -14.57 -67.42 1.67
C ASN A 26 -15.59 -67.32 0.49
N SER A 27 -15.07 -66.76 -0.62
CA SER A 27 -15.34 -66.98 -2.06
C SER A 27 -16.76 -66.96 -2.63
N GLY A 28 -16.98 -66.02 -3.55
CA GLY A 28 -18.07 -66.10 -4.51
C GLY A 28 -18.22 -64.82 -5.32
N LYS A 29 -17.72 -64.84 -6.56
CA LYS A 29 -18.07 -63.89 -7.62
C LYS A 29 -19.59 -63.67 -7.64
N LEU A 30 -20.05 -62.44 -7.39
CA LEU A 30 -21.37 -61.98 -7.82
C LEU A 30 -21.26 -60.51 -8.25
N ASN A 31 -21.59 -60.29 -9.53
CA ASN A 31 -21.79 -58.98 -10.16
C ASN A 31 -22.70 -58.12 -9.30
N ARG A 32 -22.26 -56.91 -8.93
CA ARG A 32 -23.10 -55.89 -8.33
C ARG A 32 -23.09 -54.66 -9.21
N GLU A 33 -24.20 -54.44 -9.91
CA GLU A 33 -24.49 -53.19 -10.60
C GLU A 33 -24.44 -52.03 -9.61
N VAL A 34 -23.74 -50.96 -9.98
CA VAL A 34 -23.58 -49.79 -9.13
C VAL A 34 -24.46 -48.66 -9.68
N CYS A 35 -25.65 -48.53 -9.09
CA CYS A 35 -26.47 -47.33 -9.23
C CYS A 35 -25.99 -46.31 -8.19
N PHE A 36 -25.36 -45.21 -8.65
CA PHE A 36 -25.04 -44.08 -7.79
C PHE A 36 -26.17 -43.05 -7.84
N LYS A 37 -26.89 -42.93 -6.73
CA LYS A 37 -27.90 -41.90 -6.46
C LYS A 37 -27.17 -40.57 -6.19
N SER A 38 -27.60 -39.49 -6.83
CA SER A 38 -27.09 -38.13 -6.57
C SER A 38 -27.37 -37.73 -5.11
N MET A 39 -26.33 -37.46 -4.33
CA MET A 39 -26.44 -36.86 -2.99
C MET A 39 -26.67 -35.36 -3.13
N SER A 40 -27.72 -34.85 -2.49
CA SER A 40 -27.97 -33.42 -2.32
C SER A 40 -26.78 -32.77 -1.63
N SER A 41 -26.23 -31.70 -2.23
CA SER A 41 -25.13 -30.95 -1.65
C SER A 41 -25.58 -30.21 -0.39
N SER A 42 -25.04 -30.60 0.75
CA SER A 42 -25.08 -29.77 1.95
C SER A 42 -24.23 -28.52 1.70
N SER A 43 -24.80 -27.34 1.90
CA SER A 43 -24.06 -26.07 1.84
C SER A 43 -22.95 -26.10 2.89
N ILE A 44 -21.70 -26.20 2.45
CA ILE A 44 -20.54 -25.95 3.28
C ILE A 44 -20.46 -24.42 3.42
N SER A 45 -20.85 -23.90 4.58
CA SER A 45 -20.51 -22.53 4.96
C SER A 45 -18.98 -22.46 5.07
N SER A 46 -18.35 -21.92 4.03
CA SER A 46 -16.92 -21.62 4.04
C SER A 46 -16.67 -20.57 5.13
N PHE A 47 -16.13 -20.99 6.26
CA PHE A 47 -15.60 -20.06 7.26
C PHE A 47 -14.27 -19.55 6.72
N LYS A 48 -14.31 -18.44 5.99
CA LYS A 48 -13.11 -17.78 5.48
C LYS A 48 -12.42 -17.13 6.68
N VAL A 49 -11.44 -17.81 7.25
CA VAL A 49 -10.51 -17.20 8.21
C VAL A 49 -9.65 -16.24 7.41
N GLU A 50 -10.05 -14.98 7.38
CA GLU A 50 -9.21 -13.90 6.88
C GLU A 50 -8.08 -13.70 7.89
N ALA A 51 -6.84 -13.89 7.45
CA ALA A 51 -5.68 -13.62 8.30
C ALA A 51 -5.81 -12.17 8.79
N LYS A 52 -5.70 -11.95 10.11
CA LYS A 52 -5.70 -10.60 10.67
C LYS A 52 -4.67 -9.78 9.91
N LYS A 53 -5.14 -8.75 9.22
CA LYS A 53 -4.28 -7.75 8.60
C LYS A 53 -3.33 -7.19 9.66
N GLY A 54 -2.10 -6.87 9.28
CA GLY A 54 -1.02 -6.59 10.22
C GLY A 54 -1.42 -5.55 11.26
N GLU A 55 -1.19 -5.81 12.55
CA GLU A 55 -1.40 -4.81 13.60
C GLU A 55 -0.10 -4.02 13.76
N TRP A 56 -0.16 -2.68 13.67
CA TRP A 56 1.03 -1.84 13.89
C TRP A 56 1.58 -1.97 15.31
N LEU A 57 0.69 -2.14 16.30
CA LEU A 57 1.02 -2.40 17.70
C LEU A 57 0.30 -3.68 18.13
N PRO A 58 1.03 -4.80 18.33
CA PRO A 58 0.42 -6.07 18.71
C PRO A 58 -0.38 -5.94 20.01
N GLY A 59 -1.65 -6.33 19.97
CA GLY A 59 -2.55 -6.30 21.13
C GLY A 59 -3.41 -5.05 21.29
N LEU A 60 -3.23 -4.04 20.43
CA LEU A 60 -4.17 -2.92 20.32
C LEU A 60 -5.25 -3.23 19.27
N PRO A 61 -6.54 -3.09 19.57
CA PRO A 61 -7.58 -3.27 18.56
C PRO A 61 -7.48 -2.18 17.48
N SER A 62 -7.62 -2.56 16.22
CA SER A 62 -7.72 -1.61 15.10
C SER A 62 -8.97 -0.73 15.25
N PRO A 63 -8.89 0.57 14.91
CA PRO A 63 -10.07 1.44 14.82
C PRO A 63 -11.15 0.85 13.89
N ALA A 64 -12.43 1.05 14.24
CA ALA A 64 -13.54 0.41 13.54
C ALA A 64 -13.73 0.88 12.07
N TYR A 65 -13.28 2.10 11.76
CA TYR A 65 -13.32 2.66 10.40
C TYR A 65 -12.19 2.12 9.49
N LEU A 66 -11.17 1.47 10.06
CA LEU A 66 -10.12 0.76 9.32
C LEU A 66 -10.53 -0.70 9.16
N THR A 67 -11.23 -0.97 8.06
CA THR A 67 -11.87 -2.26 7.77
C THR A 67 -10.93 -3.30 7.16
N GLY A 68 -9.68 -2.95 6.87
CA GLY A 68 -8.73 -3.81 6.17
C GLY A 68 -8.90 -3.84 4.66
N SER A 69 -9.89 -3.15 4.08
CA SER A 69 -10.11 -3.12 2.63
C SER A 69 -9.10 -2.24 1.88
N LEU A 70 -8.54 -1.23 2.54
CA LEU A 70 -7.56 -0.33 1.93
C LEU A 70 -6.17 -1.00 1.87
N PRO A 71 -5.42 -0.87 0.77
CA PRO A 71 -4.06 -1.40 0.71
C PRO A 71 -3.19 -0.73 1.77
N GLY A 72 -2.35 -1.51 2.45
CA GLY A 72 -1.42 -0.99 3.46
C GLY A 72 -2.08 -0.61 4.79
N ASP A 73 -3.33 -1.01 5.01
CA ASP A 73 -4.02 -0.84 6.29
C ASP A 73 -3.39 -1.75 7.36
N ASN A 74 -2.81 -1.15 8.39
CA ASN A 74 -2.27 -1.84 9.56
C ASN A 74 -2.92 -1.38 10.89
N GLY A 75 -4.09 -0.74 10.83
CA GLY A 75 -4.76 -0.18 12.00
C GLY A 75 -4.07 1.01 12.66
N PHE A 76 -3.18 1.70 11.94
CA PHE A 76 -2.41 2.84 12.46
C PHE A 76 -3.16 4.16 12.27
N ASP A 77 -3.92 4.57 13.28
CA ASP A 77 -4.44 5.94 13.42
C ASP A 77 -4.67 6.28 14.90
N PRO A 78 -3.60 6.47 15.70
CA PRO A 78 -3.74 6.73 17.14
C PRO A 78 -4.33 8.11 17.45
N LEU A 79 -4.35 9.02 16.48
CA LEU A 79 -4.84 10.40 16.64
C LEU A 79 -6.26 10.61 16.09
N GLY A 80 -6.87 9.58 15.49
CA GLY A 80 -8.23 9.66 14.95
C GLY A 80 -8.36 10.62 13.76
N LEU A 81 -7.30 10.83 12.98
CA LEU A 81 -7.33 11.79 11.88
C LEU A 81 -8.30 11.34 10.78
N ALA A 82 -8.43 10.03 10.57
CA ALA A 82 -9.20 9.45 9.49
C ALA A 82 -10.56 8.88 9.95
N GLU A 83 -11.10 9.36 11.08
CA GLU A 83 -12.40 8.91 11.60
C GLU A 83 -13.54 9.17 10.61
N ASP A 84 -13.52 10.32 9.94
CA ASP A 84 -14.49 10.67 8.90
C ASP A 84 -14.10 10.06 7.54
N PRO A 85 -15.00 9.33 6.85
CA PRO A 85 -14.70 8.72 5.55
C PRO A 85 -14.24 9.70 4.46
N GLU A 86 -14.65 10.96 4.49
CA GLU A 86 -14.16 11.96 3.53
C GLU A 86 -12.67 12.29 3.77
N ASN A 87 -12.29 12.48 5.04
CA ASN A 87 -10.91 12.69 5.45
C ASN A 87 -10.04 11.46 5.12
N LEU A 88 -10.55 10.25 5.37
CA LEU A 88 -9.85 9.01 5.00
C LEU A 88 -9.57 8.96 3.50
N ARG A 89 -10.57 9.28 2.66
CA ARG A 89 -10.41 9.31 1.20
C ARG A 89 -9.38 10.34 0.76
N TRP A 90 -9.35 11.51 1.39
CA TRP A 90 -8.36 12.54 1.12
C TRP A 90 -6.95 12.11 1.54
N PHE A 91 -6.79 11.54 2.74
CA PHE A 91 -5.50 11.10 3.25
C PHE A 91 -4.91 9.94 2.47
N VAL A 92 -5.73 9.02 1.94
CA VAL A 92 -5.27 7.97 1.01
C VAL A 92 -4.62 8.60 -0.23
N GLN A 93 -5.24 9.62 -0.83
CA GLN A 93 -4.67 10.29 -2.00
C GLN A 93 -3.44 11.13 -1.65
N ALA A 94 -3.45 11.78 -0.49
CA ALA A 94 -2.31 12.54 0.01
C ALA A 94 -1.11 11.62 0.27
N GLU A 95 -1.31 10.47 0.90
CA GLU A 95 -0.26 9.47 1.17
C GLU A 95 0.35 8.94 -0.13
N LEU A 96 -0.48 8.60 -1.11
CA LEU A 96 0.00 8.12 -2.41
C LEU A 96 0.93 9.13 -3.09
N VAL A 97 0.52 10.40 -3.15
CA VAL A 97 1.30 11.41 -3.87
C VAL A 97 2.54 11.85 -3.09
N ASN A 98 2.45 12.04 -1.77
CA ASN A 98 3.64 12.31 -0.96
C ASN A 98 4.63 11.14 -1.02
N GLY A 99 4.16 9.89 -0.97
CA GLY A 99 4.99 8.71 -1.11
C GLY A 99 5.69 8.64 -2.48
N ARG A 100 4.95 8.90 -3.58
CA ARG A 100 5.52 8.92 -4.95
C ARG A 100 6.59 10.00 -5.12
N TRP A 101 6.33 11.22 -4.65
CA TRP A 101 7.34 12.29 -4.67
C TRP A 101 8.55 11.97 -3.81
N ALA A 102 8.34 11.41 -2.62
CA ALA A 102 9.43 11.01 -1.75
C ALA A 102 10.29 9.91 -2.39
N MET A 103 9.69 8.92 -3.07
CA MET A 103 10.44 7.89 -3.79
C MET A 103 11.35 8.49 -4.88
N LEU A 104 10.82 9.41 -5.68
CA LEU A 104 11.60 10.11 -6.72
C LEU A 104 12.69 11.00 -6.09
N GLY A 105 12.35 11.74 -5.04
CA GLY A 105 13.27 12.62 -4.33
C GLY A 105 14.43 11.87 -3.69
N VAL A 106 14.15 10.82 -2.91
CA VAL A 106 15.18 9.99 -2.25
C VAL A 106 16.08 9.33 -3.28
N ALA A 107 15.53 8.80 -4.37
CA ALA A 107 16.33 8.24 -5.46
C ALA A 107 17.23 9.30 -6.12
N GLY A 108 16.68 10.48 -6.40
CA GLY A 108 17.41 11.61 -6.98
C GLY A 108 18.45 12.24 -6.06
N MET A 109 18.30 12.10 -4.73
CA MET A 109 19.29 12.58 -3.75
C MET A 109 20.42 11.57 -3.56
N LEU A 110 20.08 10.28 -3.41
CA LEU A 110 21.03 9.24 -3.03
C LEU A 110 21.81 8.68 -4.22
N LEU A 111 21.17 8.39 -5.34
CA LEU A 111 21.83 7.72 -6.47
C LEU A 111 22.93 8.58 -7.11
N PRO A 112 22.73 9.90 -7.37
CA PRO A 112 23.80 10.73 -7.92
C PRO A 112 25.00 10.87 -6.97
N GLU A 113 24.76 10.92 -5.65
CA GLU A 113 25.84 10.94 -4.66
C GLU A 113 26.65 9.65 -4.70
N VAL A 114 25.97 8.48 -4.71
CA VAL A 114 26.62 7.17 -4.82
C VAL A 114 27.45 7.07 -6.09
N PHE A 115 26.88 7.40 -7.25
CA PHE A 115 27.61 7.32 -8.52
C PHE A 115 28.77 8.31 -8.62
N THR A 116 28.65 9.47 -7.98
CA THR A 116 29.74 10.44 -7.91
C THR A 116 30.90 9.94 -7.06
N LYS A 117 30.60 9.27 -5.94
CA LYS A 117 31.62 8.68 -5.06
C LYS A 117 32.30 7.46 -5.64
N ILE A 118 31.61 6.69 -6.49
CA ILE A 118 32.20 5.57 -7.25
C ILE A 118 33.02 6.09 -8.46
N GLY A 119 32.82 7.36 -8.87
CA GLY A 119 33.57 7.99 -9.96
C GLY A 119 33.00 7.76 -11.35
N LEU A 120 31.73 7.36 -11.47
CA LEU A 120 31.06 7.17 -12.76
C LEU A 120 30.63 8.51 -13.37
N ILE A 121 30.16 9.44 -12.53
CA ILE A 121 29.65 10.75 -12.93
C ILE A 121 30.21 11.81 -11.99
N ASN A 122 30.23 13.08 -12.42
CA ASN A 122 30.57 14.20 -11.54
C ASN A 122 29.33 15.07 -11.34
N ALA A 123 28.41 14.60 -10.50
CA ALA A 123 27.18 15.33 -10.18
C ALA A 123 27.36 16.12 -8.87
N PRO A 124 26.83 17.36 -8.77
CA PRO A 124 26.81 18.10 -7.52
C PRO A 124 25.93 17.38 -6.49
N GLN A 125 26.18 17.67 -5.21
CA GLN A 125 25.32 17.20 -4.12
C GLN A 125 23.91 17.77 -4.30
N TRP A 126 22.89 17.03 -3.85
CA TRP A 126 21.49 17.41 -4.06
C TRP A 126 21.15 18.81 -3.50
N TYR A 127 21.79 19.22 -2.40
CA TYR A 127 21.62 20.54 -1.78
C TYR A 127 22.40 21.66 -2.48
N ASP A 128 23.44 21.33 -3.26
CA ASP A 128 24.23 22.29 -4.04
C ASP A 128 23.79 22.36 -5.50
N ALA A 129 22.97 21.40 -5.98
CA ALA A 129 22.46 21.37 -7.34
C ALA A 129 21.79 22.70 -7.74
N GLY A 130 21.00 23.31 -6.85
CA GLY A 130 20.32 24.58 -7.11
C GLY A 130 21.24 25.80 -7.31
N LYS A 131 22.51 25.72 -6.89
CA LYS A 131 23.51 26.79 -7.10
C LYS A 131 24.25 26.66 -8.43
N SER A 132 24.09 25.52 -9.11
CA SER A 132 24.77 25.25 -10.38
C SER A 132 24.18 26.12 -11.49
N GLU A 133 25.02 26.49 -12.46
CA GLU A 133 24.54 27.20 -13.64
C GLU A 133 23.86 26.23 -14.61
N TYR A 134 22.62 26.58 -14.97
CA TYR A 134 21.83 25.85 -15.95
C TYR A 134 21.62 26.71 -17.19
N PHE A 135 21.03 26.12 -18.24
CA PHE A 135 20.77 26.80 -19.51
C PHE A 135 19.82 28.01 -19.41
N ALA A 136 19.06 28.11 -18.32
CA ALA A 136 18.10 29.18 -18.05
C ALA A 136 18.19 29.62 -16.59
N SER A 137 17.67 30.81 -16.30
CA SER A 137 17.58 31.31 -14.92
C SER A 137 16.67 30.41 -14.07
N SER A 138 17.01 30.24 -12.78
CA SER A 138 16.20 29.44 -11.85
C SER A 138 14.75 29.95 -11.75
N SER A 139 14.53 31.27 -11.86
CA SER A 139 13.20 31.86 -11.95
C SER A 139 12.41 31.41 -13.17
N THR A 140 13.04 31.30 -14.33
CA THR A 140 12.38 30.84 -15.56
C THR A 140 11.98 29.37 -15.43
N LEU A 141 12.88 28.53 -14.91
CA LEU A 141 12.60 27.11 -14.66
C LEU A 141 11.44 26.93 -13.67
N PHE A 142 11.43 27.70 -12.58
CA PHE A 142 10.35 27.69 -11.60
C PHE A 142 8.99 28.10 -12.19
N VAL A 143 8.95 29.11 -13.06
CA VAL A 143 7.68 29.53 -13.71
C VAL A 143 7.15 28.44 -14.64
N ILE A 144 8.02 27.81 -15.43
CA ILE A 144 7.62 26.68 -16.30
C ILE A 144 7.11 25.52 -15.45
N GLU A 145 7.83 25.15 -14.40
CA GLU A 145 7.42 24.13 -13.44
C GLU A 145 6.04 24.44 -12.86
N PHE A 146 5.84 25.66 -12.34
CA PHE A 146 4.58 26.09 -11.77
C PHE A 146 3.42 25.97 -12.76
N ILE A 147 3.59 26.42 -14.01
CA ILE A 147 2.52 26.37 -15.02
C ILE A 147 2.14 24.92 -15.35
N LEU A 148 3.14 24.04 -15.53
CA LEU A 148 2.91 22.64 -15.87
C LEU A 148 2.24 21.88 -14.71
N PHE A 149 2.77 22.04 -13.49
CA PHE A 149 2.19 21.41 -12.31
C PHE A 149 0.80 21.95 -12.00
N HIS A 150 0.57 23.26 -12.16
CA HIS A 150 -0.74 23.85 -11.95
C HIS A 150 -1.81 23.18 -12.83
N TYR A 151 -1.51 22.96 -14.11
CA TYR A 151 -2.43 22.26 -15.01
C TYR A 151 -2.67 20.80 -14.59
N VAL A 152 -1.60 20.04 -14.35
CA VAL A 152 -1.69 18.60 -14.02
C VAL A 152 -2.39 18.37 -12.67
N GLU A 153 -2.04 19.17 -11.67
CA GLU A 153 -2.60 19.08 -10.31
C GLU A 153 -4.06 19.48 -10.25
N ILE A 154 -4.49 20.50 -11.01
CA ILE A 154 -5.91 20.86 -11.09
C ILE A 154 -6.73 19.73 -11.70
N ARG A 155 -6.23 19.08 -12.77
CA ARG A 155 -6.90 17.92 -13.38
C ARG A 155 -7.00 16.76 -12.38
N ARG A 156 -5.92 16.46 -11.67
CA ARG A 156 -5.92 15.44 -10.61
C ARG A 156 -6.91 15.79 -9.48
N TRP A 157 -6.96 17.05 -9.06
CA TRP A 157 -7.89 17.51 -8.03
C TRP A 157 -9.35 17.41 -8.49
N GLN A 158 -9.65 17.69 -9.75
CA GLN A 158 -10.97 17.47 -10.34
C GLN A 158 -11.37 15.98 -10.29
N ASP A 159 -10.44 15.06 -10.60
CA ASP A 159 -10.68 13.62 -10.45
C ASP A 159 -10.96 13.21 -8.99
N ILE A 160 -10.19 13.74 -8.04
CA ILE A 160 -10.41 13.47 -6.61
C ILE A 160 -11.79 13.97 -6.18
N LYS A 161 -12.25 15.13 -6.66
CA LYS A 161 -13.58 15.63 -6.32
C LYS A 161 -14.69 14.81 -6.97
N ASN A 162 -14.59 14.61 -8.27
CA ASN A 162 -15.59 13.92 -9.08
C ASN A 162 -14.88 12.85 -9.95
N PRO A 163 -14.76 11.61 -9.45
CA PRO A 163 -14.03 10.55 -10.15
C PRO A 163 -14.53 10.34 -11.58
N GLY A 164 -13.61 10.34 -12.55
CA GLY A 164 -13.91 10.10 -13.96
C GLY A 164 -14.29 11.34 -14.77
N CYS A 165 -14.40 12.52 -14.17
CA CYS A 165 -14.75 13.75 -14.90
C CYS A 165 -13.64 14.26 -15.84
N VAL A 166 -12.41 13.81 -15.65
CA VAL A 166 -11.21 14.28 -16.39
C VAL A 166 -10.55 13.19 -17.24
N ASN A 167 -11.23 12.07 -17.47
CA ASN A 167 -10.65 10.93 -18.18
C ASN A 167 -10.41 11.19 -19.66
N GLN A 168 -11.14 12.13 -20.26
CA GLN A 168 -10.99 12.50 -21.66
C GLN A 168 -9.93 13.58 -21.84
N ASP A 169 -9.06 13.39 -22.84
CA ASP A 169 -8.12 14.42 -23.28
C ASP A 169 -8.89 15.64 -23.84
N PRO A 170 -8.58 16.86 -23.38
CA PRO A 170 -9.30 18.06 -23.81
C PRO A 170 -9.10 18.41 -25.30
N ILE A 171 -7.98 18.00 -25.89
CA ILE A 171 -7.63 18.27 -27.29
C ILE A 171 -8.07 17.08 -28.16
N PHE A 172 -7.72 15.86 -27.75
CA PHE A 172 -7.96 14.66 -28.54
C PHE A 172 -9.06 13.79 -27.91
N LYS A 173 -10.32 14.11 -28.21
CA LYS A 173 -11.50 13.40 -27.68
C LYS A 173 -11.52 11.88 -27.93
N GLN A 174 -10.75 11.42 -28.90
CA GLN A 174 -10.55 10.01 -29.25
C GLN A 174 -9.72 9.23 -28.21
N TYR A 175 -8.88 9.92 -27.43
CA TYR A 175 -8.09 9.33 -26.36
C TYR A 175 -8.77 9.61 -25.02
N SER A 176 -9.22 8.53 -24.37
CA SER A 176 -9.80 8.58 -23.03
C SER A 176 -9.17 7.49 -22.16
N LEU A 177 -8.96 7.83 -20.90
CA LEU A 177 -8.60 6.85 -19.88
C LEU A 177 -9.79 5.91 -19.62
N PRO A 178 -9.55 4.61 -19.41
CA PRO A 178 -10.59 3.69 -18.98
C PRO A 178 -11.08 4.06 -17.58
N PRO A 179 -12.30 3.64 -17.18
CA PRO A 179 -12.76 3.79 -15.80
C PRO A 179 -11.76 3.15 -14.84
N HIS A 180 -11.32 3.92 -13.85
CA HIS A 180 -10.28 3.51 -12.92
C HIS A 180 -10.61 3.92 -11.49
N GLU A 181 -9.87 3.36 -10.53
CA GLU A 181 -9.94 3.78 -9.14
C GLU A 181 -9.22 5.13 -8.94
N CYS A 182 -9.72 5.96 -8.03
CA CYS A 182 -9.11 7.24 -7.69
C CYS A 182 -7.65 7.04 -7.23
N GLY A 183 -6.70 7.73 -7.88
CA GLY A 183 -5.26 7.62 -7.59
C GLY A 183 -4.49 6.58 -8.42
N TYR A 184 -5.20 5.75 -9.20
CA TYR A 184 -4.65 4.72 -10.07
C TYR A 184 -5.16 4.87 -11.52
N PRO A 185 -4.71 5.89 -12.27
CA PRO A 185 -5.34 6.30 -13.53
C PRO A 185 -5.23 5.29 -14.69
N GLY A 186 -4.23 4.40 -14.68
CA GLY A 186 -4.05 3.40 -15.73
C GLY A 186 -3.85 4.01 -17.13
N GLY A 187 -4.22 3.28 -18.18
CA GLY A 187 -4.10 3.73 -19.57
C GLY A 187 -2.68 4.15 -19.94
N ILE A 188 -2.50 5.41 -20.37
CA ILE A 188 -1.18 5.96 -20.73
C ILE A 188 -0.19 5.98 -19.55
N PHE A 189 -0.67 6.03 -18.30
CA PHE A 189 0.18 6.00 -17.11
C PHE A 189 0.65 4.58 -16.75
N ASN A 190 0.13 3.55 -17.43
CA ASN A 190 0.57 2.17 -17.32
C ASN A 190 0.84 1.58 -18.71
N PRO A 191 1.89 2.04 -19.41
CA PRO A 191 2.16 1.63 -20.79
C PRO A 191 2.53 0.14 -20.90
N LEU A 192 3.04 -0.46 -19.82
CA LEU A 192 3.39 -1.88 -19.75
C LEU A 192 2.20 -2.77 -19.36
N ASN A 193 1.04 -2.17 -19.09
CA ASN A 193 -0.20 -2.85 -18.71
C ASN A 193 -0.02 -3.85 -17.57
N PHE A 194 0.76 -3.49 -16.54
CA PHE A 194 0.89 -4.32 -15.35
C PHE A 194 -0.42 -4.37 -14.57
N ALA A 195 -0.75 -5.53 -14.01
CA ALA A 195 -1.97 -5.69 -13.23
C ALA A 195 -1.89 -4.90 -11.91
N PRO A 196 -2.82 -3.98 -11.62
CA PRO A 196 -2.84 -3.22 -10.37
C PRO A 196 -3.43 -4.06 -9.22
N THR A 197 -2.75 -5.16 -8.87
CA THR A 197 -3.17 -6.05 -7.77
C THR A 197 -3.06 -5.34 -6.42
N LEU A 198 -3.82 -5.79 -5.43
CA LEU A 198 -3.76 -5.23 -4.06
C LEU A 198 -2.34 -5.30 -3.48
N GLU A 199 -1.64 -6.43 -3.70
CA GLU A 199 -0.26 -6.60 -3.25
C GLU A 199 0.70 -5.58 -3.89
N ALA A 200 0.50 -5.23 -5.17
CA ALA A 200 1.33 -4.22 -5.83
C ALA A 200 1.12 -2.82 -5.24
N LYS A 201 -0.13 -2.47 -4.91
CA LYS A 201 -0.48 -1.22 -4.21
C LYS A 201 0.12 -1.19 -2.80
N GLU A 202 0.11 -2.32 -2.09
CA GLU A 202 0.75 -2.45 -0.78
C GLU A 202 2.26 -2.23 -0.85
N LYS A 203 2.93 -2.80 -1.86
CA LYS A 203 4.37 -2.57 -2.10
C LYS A 203 4.67 -1.11 -2.45
N GLU A 204 3.82 -0.47 -3.26
CA GLU A 204 3.95 0.96 -3.56
C GLU A 204 3.87 1.80 -2.28
N LEU A 205 2.86 1.56 -1.44
CA LEU A 205 2.68 2.28 -0.18
C LEU A 205 3.81 2.01 0.81
N ALA A 206 4.28 0.77 0.92
CA ALA A 206 5.41 0.43 1.80
C ALA A 206 6.70 1.17 1.39
N ASN A 207 7.01 1.19 0.09
CA ASN A 207 8.17 1.93 -0.41
C ASN A 207 7.98 3.45 -0.29
N GLY A 208 6.76 3.95 -0.53
CA GLY A 208 6.42 5.37 -0.35
C GLY A 208 6.60 5.84 1.09
N ARG A 209 6.08 5.08 2.07
CA ARG A 209 6.24 5.35 3.51
C ARG A 209 7.71 5.34 3.92
N LEU A 210 8.46 4.33 3.48
CA LEU A 210 9.91 4.25 3.73
C LEU A 210 10.64 5.45 3.13
N ALA A 211 10.30 5.85 1.91
CA ALA A 211 10.92 6.99 1.24
C ALA A 211 10.59 8.32 1.94
N MET A 212 9.36 8.51 2.45
CA MET A 212 9.02 9.71 3.22
C MET A 212 9.87 9.84 4.49
N LEU A 213 10.10 8.72 5.19
CA LEU A 213 11.00 8.69 6.35
C LEU A 213 12.46 8.93 5.95
N ALA A 214 12.92 8.33 4.85
CA ALA A 214 14.28 8.55 4.34
C ALA A 214 14.52 10.00 3.94
N PHE A 215 13.56 10.64 3.26
CA PHE A 215 13.63 12.05 2.87
C PHE A 215 13.73 12.97 4.10
N LEU A 216 12.87 12.75 5.11
CA LEU A 216 12.95 13.47 6.38
C LEU A 216 14.31 13.25 7.06
N GLY A 217 14.80 12.01 7.05
CA GLY A 217 16.12 11.64 7.55
C GLY A 217 17.23 12.41 6.84
N PHE A 218 17.21 12.50 5.50
CA PHE A 218 18.23 13.20 4.72
C PHE A 218 18.27 14.70 5.01
N ILE A 219 17.11 15.35 5.15
CA ILE A 219 17.03 16.77 5.50
C ILE A 219 17.60 17.02 6.89
N ILE A 220 17.16 16.25 7.89
CA ILE A 220 17.61 16.42 9.28
C ILE A 220 19.11 16.11 9.38
N GLN A 221 19.58 15.02 8.76
CA GLN A 221 20.98 14.65 8.73
C GLN A 221 21.83 15.75 8.10
N HIS A 222 21.43 16.29 6.95
CA HIS A 222 22.18 17.37 6.30
C HIS A 222 22.23 18.63 7.17
N ASN A 223 21.13 18.98 7.82
CA ASN A 223 21.08 20.15 8.70
C ASN A 223 22.02 20.01 9.92
N VAL A 224 22.17 18.79 10.47
CA VAL A 224 23.02 18.54 11.64
C VAL A 224 24.48 18.30 11.24
N THR A 225 24.75 17.50 10.21
CA THR A 225 26.11 17.07 9.86
C THR A 225 26.77 17.93 8.77
N GLY A 226 25.97 18.67 7.98
CA GLY A 226 26.45 19.44 6.84
C GLY A 226 26.92 18.60 5.64
N LYS A 227 26.74 17.28 5.69
CA LYS A 227 27.22 16.33 4.65
C LYS A 227 26.06 15.67 3.92
N GLY A 228 26.38 15.00 2.80
CA GLY A 228 25.43 14.18 2.06
C GLY A 228 25.03 12.89 2.82
N PRO A 229 23.85 12.31 2.51
CA PRO A 229 23.38 11.11 3.18
C PRO A 229 24.29 9.90 2.98
N PHE A 230 24.91 9.72 1.81
CA PHE A 230 25.86 8.61 1.61
C PHE A 230 27.16 8.82 2.37
N ASP A 231 27.67 10.05 2.46
CA ASP A 231 28.81 10.37 3.32
C ASP A 231 28.52 10.09 4.80
N ASN A 232 27.32 10.41 5.27
CA ASN A 232 26.89 10.07 6.63
C ASN A 232 26.83 8.54 6.85
N LEU A 233 26.40 7.78 5.84
CA LEU A 233 26.42 6.32 5.89
C LEU A 233 27.85 5.77 5.97
N LEU A 234 28.77 6.27 5.13
CA LEU A 234 30.18 5.85 5.16
C LEU A 234 30.84 6.18 6.50
N GLN A 235 30.55 7.35 7.07
CA GLN A 235 31.03 7.73 8.40
C GLN A 235 30.46 6.81 9.49
N HIS A 236 29.18 6.43 9.41
CA HIS A 236 28.59 5.50 10.36
C HIS A 236 29.20 4.09 10.21
N LEU A 237 29.43 3.62 8.98
CA LEU A 237 30.01 2.29 8.73
C LEU A 237 31.49 2.19 9.13
N SER A 238 32.23 3.29 9.16
CA SER A 238 33.64 3.27 9.58
C SER A 238 33.80 3.04 11.09
N ASP A 239 32.89 3.59 11.90
CA ASP A 239 32.80 3.30 13.33
C ASP A 239 31.36 3.49 13.84
N PRO A 240 30.55 2.42 13.86
CA PRO A 240 29.13 2.52 14.20
C PRO A 240 28.87 2.96 15.64
N TRP A 241 29.81 2.74 16.55
CA TRP A 241 29.65 3.04 17.97
C TRP A 241 30.03 4.48 18.29
N HIS A 242 30.99 5.03 17.57
CA HIS A 242 31.48 6.40 17.79
C HIS A 242 30.96 7.42 16.78
N ASN A 243 30.36 7.00 15.66
CA ASN A 243 29.71 7.89 14.71
C ASN A 243 28.19 7.74 14.76
N THR A 244 27.60 8.25 15.84
CA THR A 244 26.15 8.23 16.08
C THR A 244 25.59 9.64 16.26
N ILE A 245 24.26 9.76 16.28
CA ILE A 245 23.55 11.01 16.54
C ILE A 245 23.99 11.72 17.83
N ILE A 246 24.42 10.97 18.86
CA ILE A 246 24.85 11.53 20.13
C ILE A 246 26.15 12.34 19.94
N ASN A 247 27.07 11.82 19.15
CA ASN A 247 28.38 12.44 18.95
C ASN A 247 28.32 13.60 17.95
N THR A 248 27.39 13.57 17.00
CA THR A 248 27.17 14.71 16.08
C THR A 248 26.54 15.90 16.79
N ILE A 249 25.64 15.68 17.76
CA ILE A 249 24.99 16.77 18.52
C ILE A 249 25.91 17.34 19.61
N ARG A 250 26.74 16.51 20.26
CA ARG A 250 27.68 16.96 21.31
C ARG A 250 28.87 17.78 20.80
N GLY A 251 29.07 17.86 19.49
CA GLY A 251 30.15 18.64 18.86
C GLY A 251 29.85 20.12 18.67
N TYR A 252 28.66 20.60 19.07
CA TYR A 252 28.27 22.01 19.15
C TYR A 252 28.46 22.58 20.56
#